data_AF-A0A485B134-F1
#
_entry.id   AF-A0A485B134-F1
#
_cell.length_a   1.000
_cell.length_b   1.000
_cell.length_c   1.000
_cell.angle_alpha   90.00
_cell.angle_beta   90.00
_cell.angle_gamma   90.00
#
_symmetry.space_group_name_H-M   'P 1'
#
loop_
_entity.id
_entity.type
_entity.pdbx_description
1 polymer ?
#
loop_
_entity_poly.entity_id
_entity_poly.type
_entity_poly.pdbx_seq_one_letter_code
_entity_poly.pdbx_strand_id
1 'polypeptide(L)'
;MTPIKVGNMLYLCTAHQRLFALDAATGKEKWHFDPQLNADPSFQHVTCRGVSYHEAKADNAPADVVANCPRRIILPVNDGRLFAINADNGQLCESFANKGILNLQTNMPVTTPGMYEPTSPPIITDTNHYHRRCGHR
;
A
#
# COMPACT_ATOMS: atom_id res chain seq x y z
N MET A 1 12.94 -8.36 -4.19
CA MET A 1 12.31 -7.05 -3.86
C MET A 1 13.37 -5.96 -3.96
N THR A 2 12.99 -4.78 -4.46
CA THR A 2 13.80 -3.55 -4.38
C THR A 2 13.18 -2.59 -3.35
N PRO A 3 13.90 -2.14 -2.30
CA PRO A 3 13.41 -1.13 -1.35
C PRO A 3 13.11 0.23 -2.00
N ILE A 4 12.23 1.03 -1.37
CA ILE A 4 11.98 2.42 -1.77
C ILE A 4 12.61 3.37 -0.74
N LYS A 5 13.41 4.32 -1.21
CA LYS A 5 14.03 5.37 -0.39
C LYS A 5 13.34 6.71 -0.64
N VAL A 6 12.74 7.31 0.38
CA VAL A 6 12.11 8.64 0.31
C VAL A 6 12.64 9.50 1.45
N GLY A 7 13.23 10.66 1.12
CA GLY A 7 13.88 11.50 2.13
C GLY A 7 14.95 10.72 2.90
N ASN A 8 14.81 10.65 4.23
CA ASN A 8 15.70 9.92 5.13
C ASN A 8 15.17 8.52 5.52
N MET A 9 14.09 8.06 4.91
CA MET A 9 13.45 6.78 5.20
C MET A 9 13.68 5.78 4.07
N LEU A 10 13.90 4.52 4.44
CA LEU A 10 13.98 3.38 3.53
C LEU A 10 12.85 2.39 3.89
N TYR A 11 12.01 2.05 2.93
CA TYR A 11 10.87 1.16 3.12
C TYR A 11 11.11 -0.16 2.39
N LEU A 12 11.00 -1.26 3.14
CA LEU A 12 11.10 -2.61 2.58
C LEU A 12 10.08 -3.56 3.21
N CYS A 13 9.77 -4.67 2.54
CA CYS A 13 8.89 -5.69 3.05
C CYS A 13 9.53 -7.08 2.96
N THR A 14 9.16 -7.96 3.87
CA THR A 14 9.74 -9.31 3.98
C THR A 14 8.94 -10.34 3.20
N ALA A 15 9.39 -11.61 3.18
CA ALA A 15 8.64 -12.71 2.58
C ALA A 15 7.21 -12.81 3.14
N HIS A 16 7.06 -12.64 4.46
CA HIS A 16 5.75 -12.61 5.15
C HIS A 16 5.01 -11.27 5.04
N GLN A 17 5.40 -10.42 4.08
CA GLN A 17 4.74 -9.14 3.77
C GLN A 17 4.67 -8.16 4.94
N ARG A 18 5.54 -8.31 5.94
CA ARG A 18 5.76 -7.31 6.98
C ARG A 18 6.51 -6.13 6.38
N LEU A 19 6.01 -4.93 6.58
CA LEU A 19 6.62 -3.69 6.12
C LEU A 19 7.50 -3.10 7.21
N PHE A 20 8.72 -2.74 6.86
CA PHE A 20 9.68 -2.07 7.74
C PHE A 20 10.04 -0.71 7.15
N ALA A 21 10.15 0.27 8.03
CA ALA A 21 10.69 1.57 7.73
C ALA A 21 11.98 1.76 8.52
N LEU A 22 13.07 1.99 7.81
CA LEU A 22 14.40 2.15 8.36
C LEU A 22 14.89 3.57 8.14
N ASP A 23 15.78 4.02 9.00
CA ASP A 23 16.66 5.14 8.73
C ASP A 23 17.56 4.83 7.53
N ALA A 24 17.49 5.62 6.47
CA ALA A 24 18.19 5.33 5.23
C ALA A 24 19.73 5.41 5.35
N ALA A 25 20.26 6.14 6.33
CA ALA A 25 21.70 6.29 6.52
C ALA A 25 22.29 5.18 7.40
N THR A 26 21.54 4.75 8.42
CA THR A 26 22.05 3.82 9.44
C THR A 26 21.46 2.41 9.33
N GLY A 27 20.38 2.23 8.58
CA GLY A 27 19.63 0.97 8.50
C GLY A 27 18.86 0.62 9.78
N LYS A 28 18.82 1.50 10.78
CA LYS A 28 18.08 1.26 12.03
C LYS A 28 16.59 1.34 11.80
N GLU A 29 15.85 0.40 12.36
CA GLU A 29 14.39 0.41 12.32
C GLU A 29 13.81 1.64 13.01
N LYS A 30 12.82 2.26 12.37
CA LYS A 30 12.01 3.36 12.91
C LYS A 30 10.64 2.85 13.33
N TRP A 31 10.01 2.04 12.47
CA TRP A 31 8.76 1.35 12.75
C TRP A 31 8.60 0.15 11.80
N HIS A 32 7.72 -0.77 12.16
CA HIS A 32 7.26 -1.83 11.27
C HIS A 32 5.74 -2.02 11.37
N PHE A 33 5.18 -2.64 10.35
CA PHE A 33 3.76 -3.00 10.25
C PHE A 33 3.65 -4.48 9.87
N ASP A 34 2.92 -5.25 10.68
CA ASP A 34 2.58 -6.64 10.38
C ASP A 34 1.13 -6.73 9.88
N PRO A 35 0.87 -7.10 8.62
CA PRO A 35 -0.49 -7.27 8.11
C PRO A 35 -1.22 -8.46 8.73
N GLN A 36 -0.52 -9.30 9.50
CA GLN A 36 -1.01 -10.57 10.04
C GLN A 36 -1.57 -11.45 8.93
N LEU A 37 -0.73 -11.75 7.93
CA LEU A 37 -1.07 -12.72 6.90
C LEU A 37 -1.23 -14.09 7.56
N ASN A 38 -2.43 -14.65 7.49
CA ASN A 38 -2.69 -16.01 7.95
C ASN A 38 -1.91 -16.99 7.08
N ALA A 39 -1.14 -17.89 7.68
CA ALA A 39 -0.44 -18.91 6.92
C ALA A 39 -1.44 -19.84 6.24
N ASP A 40 -1.27 -20.07 4.93
CA ASP A 40 -2.06 -21.00 4.15
C ASP A 40 -1.13 -21.76 3.20
N PRO A 41 -1.16 -23.11 3.18
CA PRO A 41 -0.30 -23.91 2.31
C PRO A 41 -0.61 -23.73 0.81
N SER A 42 -1.76 -23.16 0.45
CA SER A 42 -2.12 -22.86 -0.94
C SER A 42 -1.37 -21.67 -1.52
N PHE A 43 -0.75 -20.81 -0.70
CA PHE A 43 0.07 -19.71 -1.20
C PHE A 43 1.31 -20.28 -1.89
N GLN A 44 1.39 -20.10 -3.21
CA GLN A 44 2.52 -20.59 -4.00
C GLN A 44 3.74 -19.70 -3.77
N HIS A 45 3.51 -18.39 -3.58
CA HIS A 45 4.57 -17.42 -3.37
C HIS A 45 4.27 -16.45 -2.22
N VAL A 46 4.62 -16.81 -0.99
CA VAL A 46 4.63 -15.87 0.15
C VAL A 46 5.84 -14.95 0.02
N THR A 47 5.71 -13.95 -0.85
CA THR A 47 6.76 -12.98 -1.15
C THR A 47 6.16 -11.58 -1.23
N CYS A 48 6.89 -10.60 -0.70
CA CYS A 48 6.57 -9.22 -1.00
C CYS A 48 7.27 -8.79 -2.28
N ARG A 49 6.48 -8.41 -3.29
CA ARG A 49 6.99 -7.93 -4.59
C ARG A 49 7.28 -6.43 -4.62
N GLY A 50 7.15 -5.79 -3.47
CA GLY A 50 7.47 -4.39 -3.23
C GLY A 50 6.25 -3.60 -2.79
N VAL A 51 6.50 -2.33 -2.52
CA VAL A 51 5.51 -1.37 -2.03
C VAL A 51 5.51 -0.16 -2.94
N SER A 52 4.52 0.71 -2.81
CA SER A 52 4.46 1.98 -3.53
C SER A 52 4.35 3.15 -2.55
N TYR A 53 4.92 4.30 -2.88
CA TYR A 53 4.82 5.52 -2.08
C TYR A 53 3.87 6.51 -2.76
N HIS A 54 3.05 7.20 -1.98
CA HIS A 54 2.24 8.32 -2.43
C HIS A 54 2.33 9.48 -1.44
N GLU A 55 2.29 10.69 -1.99
CA GLU A 55 2.22 11.92 -1.22
C GLU A 55 1.01 12.75 -1.68
N ALA A 56 0.04 12.89 -0.78
CA ALA A 56 -1.08 13.79 -0.90
C ALA A 56 -0.65 15.23 -0.56
N LYS A 57 -0.92 16.12 -1.50
CA LYS A 57 -0.67 17.55 -1.47
C LYS A 57 -1.97 18.27 -1.81
N ALA A 58 -2.02 19.56 -1.49
CA ALA A 58 -3.22 20.38 -1.69
C ALA A 58 -3.68 20.45 -3.16
N ASP A 59 -2.80 20.18 -4.13
CA ASP A 59 -3.09 20.19 -5.56
C ASP A 59 -3.56 18.83 -6.11
N ASN A 60 -3.40 17.73 -5.37
CA ASN A 60 -3.70 16.38 -5.85
C ASN A 60 -4.63 15.54 -4.94
N ALA A 61 -4.99 16.03 -3.76
CA ALA A 61 -5.82 15.30 -2.80
C ALA A 61 -6.76 16.20 -1.98
N PRO A 62 -7.89 15.66 -1.49
CA PRO A 62 -8.76 16.33 -0.54
C PRO A 62 -8.03 16.78 0.74
N ALA A 63 -8.46 17.91 1.33
CA ALA A 63 -7.81 18.52 2.48
C ALA A 63 -7.76 17.59 3.72
N ASP A 64 -8.79 16.76 3.93
CA ASP A 64 -8.82 15.77 5.01
C ASP A 64 -7.77 14.67 4.83
N VAL A 65 -7.50 14.26 3.59
CA VAL A 65 -6.45 13.29 3.28
C VAL A 65 -5.07 13.89 3.52
N VAL A 66 -4.86 15.13 3.08
CA VAL A 66 -3.61 15.89 3.30
C VAL A 66 -3.36 16.10 4.81
N ALA A 67 -4.40 16.38 5.59
CA ALA A 67 -4.27 16.63 7.03
C ALA A 67 -3.94 15.37 7.85
N ASN A 68 -4.48 14.21 7.48
CA ASN A 68 -4.41 13.01 8.31
C ASN A 68 -3.37 11.98 7.85
N CYS A 69 -3.20 11.77 6.54
CA CYS A 69 -2.25 10.79 6.01
C CYS A 69 -1.58 11.29 4.71
N PRO A 70 -0.84 12.40 4.77
CA PRO A 70 -0.26 13.02 3.59
C PRO A 70 0.77 12.11 2.91
N ARG A 71 1.57 11.37 3.67
CA ARG A 71 2.58 10.46 3.13
C ARG A 71 2.22 9.03 3.47
N ARG A 72 2.15 8.16 2.46
CA ARG A 72 1.71 6.78 2.66
C ARG A 72 2.47 5.77 1.82
N ILE A 73 2.65 4.60 2.41
CA ILE A 73 3.11 3.39 1.77
C ILE A 73 1.91 2.51 1.49
N ILE A 74 1.81 2.05 0.24
CA ILE A 74 0.80 1.09 -0.18
C ILE A 74 1.44 -0.30 -0.22
N LEU A 75 0.90 -1.20 0.59
CA LEU A 75 1.39 -2.56 0.77
C LEU A 75 0.33 -3.56 0.28
N PRO A 76 0.58 -4.25 -0.85
CA PRO A 76 -0.26 -5.37 -1.28
C PRO A 76 0.10 -6.64 -0.49
N VAL A 77 -0.92 -7.41 -0.12
CA VAL A 77 -0.80 -8.65 0.66
C VAL A 77 -1.47 -9.81 -0.09
N ASN A 78 -0.94 -11.03 0.08
CA ASN A 78 -1.33 -12.23 -0.68
C ASN A 78 -2.77 -12.67 -0.42
N ASP A 79 -3.39 -12.22 0.67
CA ASP A 79 -4.81 -12.50 0.94
C ASP A 79 -5.76 -11.49 0.28
N GLY A 80 -5.28 -10.69 -0.68
CA GLY A 80 -6.11 -9.73 -1.40
C GLY A 80 -6.27 -8.37 -0.73
N ARG A 81 -5.77 -8.20 0.50
CA ARG A 81 -5.78 -6.91 1.16
C ARG A 81 -4.72 -5.97 0.59
N LEU A 82 -5.12 -4.72 0.42
CA LEU A 82 -4.25 -3.60 0.11
C LEU A 82 -4.30 -2.62 1.28
N PHE A 83 -3.15 -2.37 1.88
CA PHE A 83 -3.03 -1.49 3.03
C PHE A 83 -2.46 -0.13 2.63
N ALA A 84 -3.02 0.94 3.19
CA ALA A 84 -2.41 2.26 3.19
C ALA A 84 -1.87 2.56 4.60
N ILE A 85 -0.55 2.69 4.71
CA ILE A 85 0.16 2.92 5.97
C ILE A 85 0.81 4.31 5.91
N ASN A 86 0.64 5.12 6.95
CA ASN A 86 1.31 6.39 7.10
C ASN A 86 2.83 6.17 7.11
N ALA A 87 3.53 6.83 6.19
CA ALA A 87 4.95 6.63 5.94
C ALA A 87 5.86 7.09 7.11
N ASP A 88 5.31 7.90 8.02
CA ASP A 88 6.07 8.53 9.10
C ASP A 88 6.01 7.76 10.41
N ASN A 89 4.87 7.12 10.68
CA ASN A 89 4.61 6.49 11.98
C ASN A 89 4.11 5.04 11.92
N GLY A 90 3.89 4.47 10.73
CA GLY A 90 3.49 3.08 10.57
C GLY A 90 2.02 2.79 10.90
N GLN A 91 1.20 3.81 11.19
CA GLN A 91 -0.23 3.64 11.47
C GLN A 91 -1.03 3.54 10.18
N LEU A 92 -2.20 2.90 10.23
CA LEU A 92 -3.10 2.85 9.08
C LEU A 92 -3.63 4.25 8.74
N CYS A 93 -3.68 4.58 7.45
CA CYS A 93 -4.37 5.76 6.96
C CYS A 93 -5.88 5.53 7.02
N GLU A 94 -6.56 5.94 8.11
CA GLU A 94 -7.99 5.66 8.28
C GLU A 94 -8.90 6.26 7.20
N SER A 95 -8.45 7.33 6.53
CA SER A 95 -9.16 7.96 5.41
C SER A 95 -9.10 7.15 4.10
N PHE A 96 -8.36 6.04 4.05
CA PHE A 96 -8.26 5.19 2.87
C PHE A 96 -9.22 3.99 2.97
N ALA A 97 -10.11 3.84 1.98
CA ALA A 97 -11.02 2.70 1.85
C ALA A 97 -11.75 2.37 3.16
N ASN A 98 -11.68 1.11 3.64
CA ASN A 98 -12.21 0.72 4.94
C ASN A 98 -11.12 0.85 6.01
N LYS A 99 -10.97 2.04 6.60
CA LYS A 99 -10.05 2.32 7.71
C LYS A 99 -8.60 1.88 7.44
N GLY A 100 -8.10 2.19 6.25
CA GLY A 100 -6.75 1.87 5.80
C GLY A 100 -6.62 0.56 5.02
N ILE A 101 -7.70 -0.18 4.83
CA ILE A 101 -7.69 -1.49 4.16
C ILE A 101 -8.69 -1.50 3.00
N LEU A 102 -8.22 -1.91 1.82
CA LEU A 102 -9.03 -2.21 0.66
C LEU A 102 -8.95 -3.72 0.37
N ASN A 103 -10.10 -4.37 0.21
CA ASN A 103 -10.14 -5.76 -0.23
C ASN A 103 -10.25 -5.80 -1.77
N LEU A 104 -9.18 -6.19 -2.45
CA LEU A 104 -9.11 -6.27 -3.91
C LEU A 104 -9.86 -7.47 -4.48
N GLN A 105 -10.21 -8.46 -3.65
CA GLN A 105 -11.05 -9.59 -4.05
C GLN A 105 -12.54 -9.25 -4.08
N THR A 106 -12.93 -8.03 -3.68
CA THR A 106 -14.31 -7.58 -3.74
C THR A 106 -14.82 -7.67 -5.17
N ASN A 107 -15.93 -8.39 -5.38
CA ASN A 107 -16.53 -8.68 -6.69
C ASN A 107 -15.69 -9.56 -7.63
N MET A 108 -14.67 -10.27 -7.12
CA MET A 108 -14.00 -11.31 -7.89
C MET A 108 -14.77 -12.64 -7.80
N PRO A 109 -14.86 -13.40 -8.90
CA PRO A 109 -15.52 -14.72 -8.90
C PRO A 109 -14.73 -15.80 -8.15
N VAL A 110 -13.43 -15.58 -7.94
CA VAL A 110 -12.52 -16.50 -7.25
C VAL A 110 -11.81 -15.75 -6.14
N THR A 111 -12.10 -16.11 -4.90
CA THR A 111 -11.51 -15.51 -3.68
C THR A 111 -10.84 -16.54 -2.77
N THR A 112 -10.67 -17.76 -3.26
CA THR A 112 -9.99 -18.84 -2.54
C THR A 112 -8.55 -18.43 -2.20
N PRO A 113 -8.05 -18.72 -0.98
CA PRO A 113 -6.64 -18.54 -0.65
C PRO A 113 -5.71 -19.16 -1.71
N GLY A 114 -4.57 -18.54 -1.96
CA GLY A 114 -3.63 -18.98 -3.00
C GLY A 114 -3.96 -18.58 -4.42
N MET A 115 -5.21 -18.18 -4.71
CA MET A 115 -5.64 -17.83 -6.08
C MET A 115 -5.49 -16.34 -6.40
N TYR A 116 -5.14 -15.52 -5.41
CA TYR A 116 -4.79 -14.12 -5.58
C TYR A 116 -3.34 -13.92 -5.12
N GLU A 117 -2.49 -13.37 -5.98
CA GLU A 117 -1.10 -13.08 -5.64
C GLU A 117 -0.69 -11.75 -6.31
N PRO A 118 -0.31 -10.71 -5.54
CA PRO A 118 0.26 -9.49 -6.11
C PRO A 118 1.57 -9.80 -6.84
N THR A 119 1.61 -9.57 -8.15
CA THR A 119 2.79 -9.82 -8.99
C THR A 119 3.73 -8.62 -9.12
N SER A 120 3.31 -7.44 -8.65
CA SER A 120 4.07 -6.19 -8.64
C SER A 120 3.58 -5.24 -7.53
N PRO A 121 4.33 -4.18 -7.20
CA PRO A 121 3.78 -3.05 -6.47
C PRO A 121 2.63 -2.38 -7.26
N PRO A 122 1.64 -1.78 -6.60
CA PRO A 122 0.56 -1.05 -7.28
C PRO A 122 1.09 0.22 -7.96
N ILE A 123 0.59 0.53 -9.15
CA ILE A 123 0.83 1.86 -9.75
C ILE A 123 -0.12 2.86 -9.09
N ILE A 124 0.40 4.02 -8.71
CA ILE A 124 -0.38 5.11 -8.10
C ILE A 124 -0.39 6.29 -9.06
N THR A 125 -1.57 6.85 -9.30
CA THR A 125 -1.78 8.04 -10.13
C THR A 125 -2.60 9.07 -9.36
N ASP A 126 -2.24 10.35 -9.47
CA ASP A 126 -2.92 11.45 -8.78
C ASP A 126 -4.31 11.78 -9.35
N THR A 127 -4.62 11.31 -10.56
CA THR A 127 -5.89 11.63 -11.23
C THR A 127 -6.75 10.39 -11.42
N ASN A 128 -8.04 10.50 -11.09
CA ASN A 128 -9.06 9.62 -11.64
C ASN A 128 -9.24 9.99 -13.11
N HIS A 129 -8.65 9.21 -14.02
CA HIS A 129 -9.02 9.23 -15.45
C HIS A 129 -10.41 8.59 -15.64
N TYR A 130 -11.44 9.09 -14.95
CA TYR A 130 -12.82 8.88 -15.39
C TYR A 130 -13.13 10.01 -16.37
N HIS A 131 -13.41 9.65 -17.62
CA HIS A 131 -13.71 10.54 -18.73
C HIS A 131 -14.53 11.79 -18.32
N ARG A 132 -13.86 12.94 -18.15
CA ARG A 132 -14.49 14.25 -18.32
C ARG A 132 -14.36 14.69 -19.78
N ARG A 133 -15.14 14.08 -20.67
CA ARG A 133 -15.51 14.58 -22.02
C ARG A 133 -16.87 13.94 -22.34
N CYS A 134 -17.96 14.63 -22.71
CA CYS A 134 -18.12 15.91 -23.40
C CYS A 134 -19.33 16.68 -22.84
N GLY A 135 -19.16 17.96 -22.54
CA GLY A 135 -20.27 18.91 -22.56
C GLY A 135 -20.48 19.34 -24.00
N HIS A 136 -21.61 18.96 -24.59
CA HIS A 136 -22.05 19.51 -25.88
C HIS A 136 -22.33 21.02 -25.70
N ARG A 137 -21.74 21.81 -26.61
CA ARG A 137 -22.38 23.04 -27.09
C ARG A 137 -23.51 22.66 -28.04
#